data_AF-A0A7Y2L3Z7-F1
#
_entry.id   AF-A0A7Y2L3Z7-F1
#
_cell.length_a   1.000
_cell.length_b   1.000
_cell.length_c   1.000
_cell.angle_alpha   90.00
_cell.angle_beta   90.00
_cell.angle_gamma   90.00
#
_symmetry.space_group_name_H-M   'P 1'
#
loop_
_entity.id
_entity.type
_entity.pdbx_description
1 polymer ?
#
loop_
_entity_poly.entity_id
_entity_poly.type
_entity_poly.pdbx_seq_one_letter_code
_entity_poly.pdbx_strand_id
1 'polypeptide(L)'
;SLIPVAALFALLAATVLPGRSADRAPGSPLALAQLLFLTAAVLAVSAGSVSPELSHNILGLGAAVILTALLIRSERRARHRLLPDGAFRISTALGALYATMSLLAVAVTSGEIFVPLFLQVLHHQSALVAGYLAALMGAGWTLGSVASSGASGAGIRRAILAGPILGLVGMLMLAVLMGSPSSGDWLAVMP
;
A
#
# COMPACT_ATOMS: atom_id res chain seq x y z
N SER A 1 -20.67 5.54 -7.90
CA SER A 1 -19.78 4.78 -8.80
C SER A 1 -18.52 5.56 -9.11
N LEU A 2 -17.34 4.99 -8.83
CA LEU A 2 -16.03 5.56 -9.18
C LEU A 2 -15.64 5.37 -10.66
N ILE A 3 -16.45 4.61 -11.41
CA ILE A 3 -16.24 4.27 -12.83
C ILE A 3 -15.91 5.48 -13.72
N PRO A 4 -16.66 6.60 -13.71
CA PRO A 4 -16.35 7.74 -14.57
C PRO A 4 -15.01 8.41 -14.20
N VAL A 5 -14.66 8.45 -12.92
CA VAL A 5 -13.39 9.00 -12.44
C VAL A 5 -12.23 8.10 -12.87
N ALA A 6 -12.39 6.78 -12.73
CA ALA A 6 -11.40 5.80 -13.17
C ALA A 6 -11.21 5.84 -14.70
N ALA A 7 -12.29 5.96 -15.46
CA ALA A 7 -12.24 6.07 -16.92
C ALA A 7 -11.54 7.37 -17.35
N LEU A 8 -11.86 8.51 -16.72
CA LEU A 8 -11.20 9.78 -16.96
C LEU A 8 -9.69 9.69 -16.65
N PHE A 9 -9.33 9.08 -15.52
CA PHE A 9 -7.94 8.90 -15.14
C PHE A 9 -7.17 8.01 -16.12
N ALA A 10 -7.78 6.92 -16.59
CA ALA A 10 -7.20 6.05 -17.60
C ALA A 10 -6.99 6.78 -18.94
N LEU A 11 -7.96 7.61 -19.34
CA LEU A 11 -7.90 8.42 -20.55
C LEU A 11 -6.79 9.48 -20.45
N LEU A 12 -6.74 10.20 -19.32
CA LEU A 12 -5.68 11.18 -19.04
C LEU A 12 -4.30 10.52 -19.01
N ALA A 13 -4.15 9.38 -18.33
CA ALA A 13 -2.89 8.65 -18.31
C ALA A 13 -2.46 8.23 -19.73
N ALA A 14 -3.38 7.73 -20.56
CA ALA A 14 -3.09 7.36 -21.94
C ALA A 14 -2.72 8.57 -22.83
N THR A 15 -3.27 9.76 -22.54
CA THR A 15 -3.00 10.97 -23.32
C THR A 15 -1.79 11.78 -22.83
N VAL A 16 -1.50 11.75 -21.52
CA VAL A 16 -0.50 12.60 -20.87
C VAL A 16 0.82 11.87 -20.67
N LEU A 17 0.83 10.53 -20.53
CA LEU A 17 2.10 9.80 -20.50
C LEU A 17 2.82 10.01 -21.84
N PRO A 18 3.98 10.69 -21.85
CA PRO A 18 4.73 10.91 -23.08
C PRO A 18 5.06 9.55 -23.68
N GLY A 19 4.72 9.37 -24.96
CA GLY A 19 5.17 8.22 -25.72
C GLY A 19 6.69 8.21 -25.75
N ARG A 20 7.29 7.34 -24.93
CA ARG A 20 8.71 6.95 -24.92
C ARG A 20 9.68 8.01 -24.36
N SER A 21 10.15 7.78 -23.14
CA SER A 21 11.49 8.25 -22.75
C SER A 21 12.52 7.58 -23.64
N ALA A 22 13.36 8.39 -24.28
CA ALA A 22 14.39 8.02 -25.24
C ALA A 22 15.60 7.25 -24.64
N ASP A 23 15.45 6.66 -23.46
CA ASP A 23 16.55 6.03 -22.70
C ASP A 23 16.37 4.51 -22.51
N ARG A 24 15.52 3.88 -23.33
CA ARG A 24 15.29 2.44 -23.27
C ARG A 24 16.20 1.73 -24.26
N ALA A 25 17.13 0.93 -23.72
CA ALA A 25 17.78 -0.16 -24.43
C ALA A 25 16.76 -0.95 -25.28
N PRO A 26 17.15 -1.38 -26.50
CA PRO A 26 16.20 -1.88 -27.49
C PRO A 26 15.50 -3.17 -27.01
N GLY A 27 14.17 -3.13 -26.91
CA GLY A 27 13.33 -4.34 -26.96
C GLY A 27 12.86 -4.99 -25.65
N SER A 28 12.29 -4.24 -24.69
CA SER A 28 11.45 -4.85 -23.64
C SER A 28 9.96 -4.60 -23.93
N PRO A 29 9.23 -5.55 -24.57
CA PRO A 29 7.79 -5.46 -24.73
C PRO A 29 7.09 -5.47 -23.36
N LEU A 30 6.03 -4.67 -23.24
CA LEU A 30 5.20 -4.57 -22.03
C LEU A 30 4.64 -5.96 -21.65
N ALA A 31 4.77 -6.38 -20.38
CA ALA A 31 4.27 -7.68 -19.94
C ALA A 31 2.74 -7.65 -19.70
N LEU A 32 1.98 -7.50 -20.79
CA LEU A 32 0.52 -7.35 -20.78
C LEU A 32 -0.21 -8.49 -20.05
N ALA A 33 0.27 -9.72 -20.19
CA ALA A 33 -0.31 -10.87 -19.48
C ALA A 33 -0.22 -10.73 -17.96
N GLN A 34 0.87 -10.17 -17.44
CA GLN A 34 1.08 -9.98 -16.01
C GLN A 34 0.20 -8.84 -15.47
N LEU A 35 0.09 -7.76 -16.24
CA LEU A 35 -0.86 -6.69 -15.95
C LEU A 35 -2.30 -7.22 -15.89
N LEU A 36 -2.70 -8.06 -16.85
CA LEU A 36 -4.01 -8.71 -16.86
C LEU A 36 -4.26 -9.57 -15.61
N PHE A 37 -3.30 -10.41 -15.21
CA PHE A 37 -3.43 -11.22 -13.99
C PHE A 37 -3.53 -10.36 -12.74
N LEU A 38 -2.74 -9.29 -12.65
CA LEU A 38 -2.77 -8.36 -11.52
C LEU A 38 -4.13 -7.65 -11.44
N THR A 39 -4.61 -7.10 -12.56
CA THR A 39 -5.92 -6.43 -12.62
C THR A 39 -7.04 -7.39 -12.30
N ALA A 40 -7.01 -8.62 -12.83
CA ALA A 40 -8.01 -9.64 -12.53
C ALA A 40 -8.02 -10.02 -11.05
N ALA A 41 -6.85 -10.12 -10.41
CA ALA A 41 -6.74 -10.41 -8.99
C ALA A 41 -7.38 -9.29 -8.14
N VAL A 42 -7.08 -8.03 -8.45
CA VAL A 42 -7.68 -6.86 -7.77
C VAL A 42 -9.19 -6.82 -7.97
N LEU A 43 -9.69 -7.11 -9.17
CA LEU A 43 -11.12 -7.18 -9.45
C LEU A 43 -11.80 -8.31 -8.66
N ALA A 44 -11.16 -9.48 -8.54
CA ALA A 44 -11.69 -10.60 -7.78
C ALA A 44 -11.83 -10.27 -6.28
N VAL A 45 -10.80 -9.66 -5.67
CA VAL A 45 -10.88 -9.20 -4.27
C VAL A 45 -11.97 -8.16 -4.10
N SER A 46 -12.01 -7.17 -5.01
CA SER A 46 -12.98 -6.08 -4.95
C SER A 46 -14.42 -6.59 -5.07
N ALA A 47 -14.68 -7.51 -6.01
CA ALA A 47 -16.00 -8.12 -6.19
C ALA A 47 -16.39 -8.98 -4.98
N GLY A 48 -15.44 -9.72 -4.40
CA GLY A 48 -15.67 -10.50 -3.17
C GLY A 48 -16.06 -9.59 -1.99
N SER A 49 -15.32 -8.49 -1.80
CA SER A 49 -15.49 -7.57 -0.67
C SER A 49 -16.83 -6.80 -0.67
N VAL A 50 -17.54 -6.73 -1.80
CA VAL A 50 -18.84 -6.05 -1.90
C VAL A 50 -19.97 -6.93 -1.35
N SER A 51 -19.79 -8.25 -1.35
CA SER A 51 -20.83 -9.18 -0.88
C SER A 51 -20.76 -9.34 0.65
N PRO A 52 -21.90 -9.21 1.37
CA PRO A 52 -21.97 -9.48 2.81
C PRO A 52 -21.87 -10.98 3.15
N GLU A 53 -21.97 -11.88 2.16
CA GLU A 53 -21.84 -13.31 2.39
C GLU A 53 -20.39 -13.77 2.49
N LEU A 54 -20.11 -14.57 3.52
CA LEU A 54 -18.77 -15.13 3.78
C LEU A 54 -18.29 -16.03 2.63
N SER A 55 -19.20 -16.76 1.98
CA SER A 55 -18.94 -17.62 0.82
C SER A 55 -18.32 -16.85 -0.35
N HIS A 56 -18.90 -15.71 -0.71
CA HIS A 56 -18.44 -14.84 -1.78
C HIS A 56 -17.09 -14.19 -1.47
N ASN A 57 -16.86 -13.80 -0.21
CA ASN A 57 -15.56 -13.32 0.25
C ASN A 57 -14.46 -14.38 0.16
N ILE A 58 -14.75 -15.62 0.61
CA ILE A 58 -13.80 -16.74 0.52
C ILE A 58 -13.50 -17.07 -0.95
N LEU A 59 -14.50 -17.10 -1.82
CA LEU A 59 -14.32 -17.34 -3.24
C LEU A 59 -13.49 -16.24 -3.92
N GLY A 60 -13.79 -14.98 -3.65
CA GLY A 60 -13.05 -13.84 -4.18
C GLY A 60 -11.59 -13.83 -3.72
N LEU A 61 -11.35 -14.12 -2.44
CA LEU A 61 -10.01 -14.25 -1.87
C LEU A 61 -9.25 -15.45 -2.49
N GLY A 62 -9.92 -16.61 -2.61
CA GLY A 62 -9.35 -17.80 -3.24
C GLY A 62 -8.95 -17.54 -4.69
N ALA A 63 -9.82 -16.90 -5.47
CA ALA A 63 -9.53 -16.50 -6.84
C ALA A 63 -8.33 -15.53 -6.91
N ALA A 64 -8.25 -14.55 -6.02
CA ALA A 64 -7.14 -13.62 -5.96
C ALA A 64 -5.80 -14.30 -5.62
N VAL A 65 -5.81 -15.26 -4.69
CA VAL A 65 -4.64 -16.07 -4.35
C VAL A 65 -4.19 -16.89 -5.56
N ILE A 66 -5.11 -17.53 -6.27
CA ILE A 66 -4.80 -18.32 -7.47
C ILE A 66 -4.22 -17.42 -8.58
N LEU A 67 -4.84 -16.28 -8.84
CA LEU A 67 -4.37 -15.32 -9.86
C LEU A 67 -3.00 -14.75 -9.52
N THR A 68 -2.75 -14.47 -8.24
CA THR A 68 -1.43 -14.03 -7.75
C THR A 68 -0.38 -15.14 -7.92
N ALA A 69 -0.72 -16.39 -7.61
CA ALA A 69 0.18 -17.53 -7.82
C ALA A 69 0.50 -17.74 -9.31
N LEU A 70 -0.50 -17.58 -10.19
CA LEU A 70 -0.33 -17.63 -11.64
C LEU A 70 0.55 -16.48 -12.15
N LEU A 71 0.35 -15.26 -11.62
CA LEU A 71 1.20 -14.11 -11.90
C LEU A 71 2.66 -14.42 -11.55
N ILE A 72 2.93 -14.88 -10.32
CA ILE A 72 4.29 -15.22 -9.85
C ILE A 72 4.91 -16.31 -10.73
N ARG A 73 4.12 -17.33 -11.12
CA ARG A 73 4.59 -18.42 -11.98
C ARG A 73 4.88 -17.92 -13.41
N SER A 74 4.06 -17.02 -13.94
CA SER A 74 4.27 -16.41 -15.25
C SER A 74 5.51 -15.52 -15.25
N GLU A 75 5.71 -14.71 -14.20
CA GLU A 75 6.90 -13.88 -13.97
C GLU A 75 8.17 -14.73 -13.91
N ARG A 76 8.14 -15.85 -13.20
CA ARG A 76 9.28 -16.76 -13.12
C ARG A 76 9.69 -17.35 -14.48
N ARG A 77 8.72 -17.59 -15.38
CA ARG A 77 8.93 -18.23 -16.70
C ARG A 77 9.06 -17.26 -17.87
N ALA A 78 8.69 -15.99 -17.70
CA ALA A 78 8.70 -15.01 -18.78
C ALA A 78 10.13 -14.58 -19.12
N ARG A 79 10.43 -14.49 -20.43
CA ARG A 79 11.67 -13.88 -20.95
C ARG A 79 11.70 -12.36 -20.74
N HIS A 80 10.52 -11.74 -20.59
CA HIS A 80 10.33 -10.33 -20.28
C HIS A 80 9.59 -10.22 -18.96
N ARG A 81 10.27 -9.73 -17.93
CA ARG A 81 9.75 -9.64 -16.57
C ARG A 81 9.34 -8.21 -16.23
N LEU A 82 8.25 -8.04 -15.49
CA LEU A 82 7.90 -6.77 -14.86
C LEU A 82 8.85 -6.47 -13.71
N LEU A 83 9.23 -7.49 -12.93
CA LEU A 83 10.09 -7.31 -11.75
C LEU A 83 11.52 -7.79 -12.04
N PRO A 84 12.53 -7.12 -11.45
CA PRO A 84 13.92 -7.54 -11.58
C PRO A 84 14.13 -8.99 -11.15
N ASP A 85 15.11 -9.67 -11.73
CA ASP A 85 15.49 -11.03 -11.32
C ASP A 85 15.77 -11.08 -9.81
N GLY A 86 15.06 -11.97 -9.11
CA GLY A 86 15.19 -12.14 -7.66
C GLY A 86 14.20 -11.35 -6.79
N ALA A 87 13.32 -10.51 -7.36
CA ALA A 87 12.31 -9.78 -6.57
C ALA A 87 11.39 -10.69 -5.72
N PHE A 88 11.10 -11.90 -6.20
CA PHE A 88 10.31 -12.91 -5.47
C PHE A 88 11.14 -13.85 -4.59
N ARG A 89 12.45 -13.62 -4.46
CA ARG A 89 13.33 -14.40 -3.58
C ARG A 89 13.69 -13.56 -2.37
N ILE A 90 13.00 -13.81 -1.26
CA ILE A 90 13.25 -13.13 0.04
C ILE A 90 14.70 -13.32 0.51
N SER A 91 15.37 -14.40 0.07
CA SER A 91 16.79 -14.66 0.37
C SER A 91 17.77 -13.72 -0.35
N THR A 92 17.31 -12.91 -1.31
CA THR A 92 18.15 -11.92 -2.00
C THR A 92 17.94 -10.55 -1.38
N ALA A 93 18.97 -9.70 -1.36
CA ALA A 93 18.87 -8.34 -0.82
C ALA A 93 17.73 -7.54 -1.47
N LEU A 94 17.51 -7.76 -2.77
CA LEU A 94 16.47 -7.08 -3.55
C LEU A 94 15.06 -7.59 -3.21
N GLY A 95 14.89 -8.90 -3.03
CA GLY A 95 13.62 -9.48 -2.59
C GLY A 95 13.27 -9.14 -1.14
N ALA A 96 14.27 -9.09 -0.24
CA ALA A 96 14.07 -8.61 1.13
C ALA A 96 13.66 -7.12 1.15
N LEU A 97 14.25 -6.29 0.30
CA LEU A 97 13.88 -4.89 0.15
C LEU A 97 12.43 -4.75 -0.31
N TYR A 98 12.03 -5.44 -1.39
CA TYR A 98 10.64 -5.42 -1.86
C TYR A 98 9.65 -5.97 -0.83
N ALA A 99 10.00 -7.03 -0.12
CA ALA A 99 9.18 -7.55 0.97
C ALA A 99 9.01 -6.52 2.09
N THR A 100 10.09 -5.85 2.48
CA THR A 100 10.06 -4.78 3.49
C THR A 100 9.18 -3.62 3.05
N MET A 101 9.32 -3.14 1.81
CA MET A 101 8.47 -2.07 1.28
C MET A 101 7.01 -2.49 1.20
N SER A 102 6.73 -3.74 0.80
CA SER A 102 5.37 -4.27 0.72
C SER A 102 4.72 -4.36 2.10
N LEU A 103 5.44 -4.87 3.10
CA LEU A 103 4.97 -4.94 4.48
C LEU A 103 4.71 -3.56 5.05
N LEU A 104 5.61 -2.61 4.80
CA LEU A 104 5.45 -1.22 5.24
C LEU A 104 4.23 -0.59 4.58
N ALA A 105 4.02 -0.79 3.27
CA ALA A 105 2.85 -0.29 2.56
C ALA A 105 1.54 -0.85 3.13
N VAL A 106 1.48 -2.16 3.40
CA VAL A 106 0.30 -2.79 4.02
C VAL A 106 0.03 -2.20 5.40
N ALA A 107 1.06 -2.03 6.23
CA ALA A 107 0.93 -1.44 7.56
C ALA A 107 0.42 0.00 7.50
N VAL A 108 0.97 0.83 6.60
CA VAL A 108 0.57 2.23 6.40
C VAL A 108 -0.87 2.32 5.94
N THR A 109 -1.25 1.62 4.86
CA THR A 109 -2.62 1.69 4.33
C THR A 109 -3.65 1.17 5.33
N SER A 110 -3.32 0.13 6.09
CA SER A 110 -4.20 -0.35 7.16
C SER A 110 -4.37 0.72 8.24
N GLY A 111 -3.28 1.35 8.67
CA GLY A 111 -3.32 2.43 9.66
C GLY A 111 -4.16 3.63 9.20
N GLU A 112 -3.99 4.07 7.96
CA GLU A 112 -4.73 5.22 7.40
C GLU A 112 -6.24 5.00 7.36
N ILE A 113 -6.69 3.78 7.07
CA ILE A 113 -8.12 3.46 6.99
C ILE A 113 -8.71 3.24 8.39
N PHE A 114 -8.03 2.46 9.22
CA PHE A 114 -8.62 1.99 10.47
C PHE A 114 -8.45 2.96 11.64
N VAL A 115 -7.38 3.76 11.71
CA VAL A 115 -7.18 4.69 12.84
C VAL A 115 -8.30 5.73 12.95
N PRO A 116 -8.70 6.45 11.88
CA PRO A 116 -9.84 7.37 11.95
C PRO A 116 -11.15 6.66 12.27
N LEU A 117 -11.32 5.43 11.77
CA LEU A 117 -12.51 4.61 11.98
C LEU A 117 -12.63 4.16 13.44
N PHE A 118 -11.53 3.70 14.05
CA PHE A 118 -11.50 3.34 15.47
C PHE A 118 -11.80 4.55 16.35
N LEU A 119 -11.33 5.74 16.01
CA LEU A 119 -11.69 6.94 16.76
C LEU A 119 -13.17 7.28 16.69
N GLN A 120 -13.79 7.12 15.51
CA GLN A 120 -15.22 7.36 15.35
C GLN A 120 -16.06 6.29 16.06
N VAL A 121 -15.68 5.02 15.95
CA VAL A 121 -16.48 3.89 16.44
C VAL A 121 -16.22 3.58 17.92
N LEU A 122 -14.95 3.50 18.34
CA LEU A 122 -14.56 3.12 19.71
C LEU A 122 -14.52 4.31 20.67
N HIS A 123 -14.10 5.48 20.19
CA HIS A 123 -13.95 6.68 21.02
C HIS A 123 -15.07 7.71 20.80
N HIS A 124 -16.10 7.36 20.02
CA HIS A 124 -17.26 8.22 19.69
C HIS A 124 -16.88 9.64 19.22
N GLN A 125 -15.71 9.79 18.60
CA GLN A 125 -15.23 11.08 18.14
C GLN A 125 -15.96 11.51 16.86
N SER A 126 -16.08 12.82 16.68
CA SER A 126 -16.68 13.37 15.46
C SER A 126 -15.85 13.06 14.23
N ALA A 127 -16.51 12.98 13.07
CA ALA A 127 -15.85 12.82 11.77
C ALA A 127 -14.83 13.94 11.49
N LEU A 128 -15.02 15.14 12.04
CA LEU A 128 -14.10 16.26 11.91
C LEU A 128 -12.77 15.99 12.62
N VAL A 129 -12.81 15.48 13.85
CA VAL A 129 -11.60 15.14 14.64
C VAL A 129 -10.84 13.99 13.97
N ALA A 130 -11.55 12.97 13.51
CA ALA A 130 -10.96 11.87 12.74
C ALA A 130 -10.33 12.36 11.42
N GLY A 131 -10.98 13.33 10.76
CA GLY A 131 -10.45 14.00 9.56
C GLY A 131 -9.17 14.79 9.82
N TYR A 132 -9.06 15.50 10.96
CA TYR A 132 -7.81 16.18 11.34
C TYR A 132 -6.66 15.20 11.54
N LEU A 133 -6.92 14.03 12.10
CA LEU A 133 -5.90 12.98 12.23
C LEU A 133 -5.49 12.43 10.88
N ALA A 134 -6.42 12.19 9.96
CA ALA A 134 -6.09 11.82 8.58
C ALA A 134 -5.22 12.90 7.90
N ALA A 135 -5.52 14.18 8.11
CA ALA A 135 -4.71 15.29 7.60
C ALA A 135 -3.30 15.31 8.21
N LEU A 136 -3.17 15.09 9.52
CA LEU A 136 -1.89 14.96 10.22
C LEU A 136 -1.06 13.78 9.70
N MET A 137 -1.69 12.63 9.42
CA MET A 137 -1.02 11.48 8.82
C MET A 137 -0.45 11.82 7.43
N GLY A 138 -1.24 12.50 6.59
CA GLY A 138 -0.79 12.98 5.28
C GLY A 138 0.35 14.01 5.36
N ALA A 139 0.28 14.93 6.34
CA ALA A 139 1.35 15.88 6.61
C ALA A 139 2.64 15.17 7.06
N GLY A 140 2.51 14.12 7.89
CA GLY A 140 3.63 13.28 8.30
C GLY A 140 4.33 12.60 7.12
N TRP A 141 3.56 12.11 6.15
CA TRP A 141 4.08 11.54 4.91
C TRP A 141 4.87 12.58 4.09
N THR A 142 4.33 13.80 3.99
CA THR A 142 5.00 14.90 3.29
C THR A 142 6.32 15.25 3.97
N LEU A 143 6.31 15.43 5.29
CA LEU A 143 7.52 15.77 6.05
C LEU A 143 8.57 14.65 5.97
N GLY A 144 8.13 13.39 6.04
CA GLY A 144 9.00 12.23 5.84
C GLY A 144 9.61 12.19 4.43
N SER A 145 8.82 12.52 3.40
CA SER A 145 9.32 12.58 2.02
C SER A 145 10.34 13.70 1.82
N VAL A 146 10.10 14.89 2.40
CA VAL A 146 11.03 16.03 2.34
C VAL A 146 12.30 15.75 3.15
N ALA A 147 12.17 15.15 4.33
CA ALA A 147 13.34 14.79 5.15
C ALA A 147 14.19 13.70 4.50
N SER A 148 13.57 12.79 3.74
CA SER A 148 14.27 11.69 3.07
C SER A 148 14.78 12.04 1.66
N SER A 149 14.24 13.06 1.00
CA SER A 149 14.61 13.42 -0.38
C SER A 149 16.06 13.86 -0.54
N GLY A 150 16.68 14.38 0.51
CA GLY A 150 18.09 14.77 0.52
C GLY A 150 19.08 13.66 0.87
N ALA A 151 18.61 12.44 1.17
CA ALA A 151 19.47 11.35 1.62
C ALA A 151 20.32 10.80 0.48
N SER A 152 21.65 10.77 0.66
CA SER A 152 22.59 10.16 -0.28
C SER A 152 23.52 9.16 0.41
N GLY A 153 24.02 8.16 -0.34
CA GLY A 153 24.96 7.15 0.14
C GLY A 153 24.48 6.43 1.40
N ALA A 154 25.23 6.57 2.51
CA ALA A 154 24.90 5.97 3.79
C ALA A 154 23.56 6.44 4.38
N GLY A 155 23.08 7.64 4.01
CA GLY A 155 21.79 8.18 4.43
C GLY A 155 20.60 7.36 3.92
N ILE A 156 20.69 6.83 2.70
CA ILE A 156 19.63 5.97 2.11
C ILE A 156 19.51 4.67 2.91
N ARG A 157 20.64 4.04 3.25
CA ARG A 157 20.63 2.81 4.04
C ARG A 157 20.04 3.04 5.44
N ARG A 158 20.34 4.19 6.07
CA ARG A 158 19.70 4.56 7.34
C ARG A 158 18.20 4.79 7.19
N ALA A 159 17.75 5.48 6.14
CA ALA A 159 16.33 5.71 5.89
C ALA A 159 15.57 4.38 5.70
N ILE A 160 16.14 3.44 4.94
CA ILE A 160 15.56 2.10 4.72
C ILE A 160 15.44 1.31 6.03
N LEU A 161 16.39 1.44 6.95
CA LEU A 161 16.34 0.78 8.25
C LEU A 161 15.45 1.52 9.26
N ALA A 162 15.45 2.85 9.23
CA ALA A 162 14.67 3.68 10.12
C ALA A 162 13.17 3.57 9.82
N GLY A 163 12.77 3.47 8.56
CA GLY A 163 11.35 3.38 8.16
C GLY A 163 10.57 2.28 8.89
N PRO A 164 10.99 1.00 8.81
CA PRO A 164 10.34 -0.09 9.53
C PRO A 164 10.36 0.07 11.05
N ILE A 165 11.45 0.57 11.64
CA ILE A 165 11.56 0.79 13.09
C ILE A 165 10.57 1.87 13.53
N LEU A 166 10.55 3.00 12.82
CA LEU A 166 9.66 4.12 13.12
C LEU A 166 8.19 3.72 12.92
N GLY A 167 7.89 2.94 11.89
CA GLY A 167 6.58 2.35 11.67
C GLY A 167 6.17 1.40 12.78
N LEU A 168 7.06 0.52 13.25
CA LEU A 168 6.81 -0.40 14.36
C LEU A 168 6.55 0.36 15.67
N VAL A 169 7.39 1.34 15.99
CA VAL A 169 7.24 2.19 17.19
C VAL A 169 5.93 2.96 17.12
N GLY A 170 5.60 3.56 15.97
CA GLY A 170 4.34 4.26 15.76
C GLY A 170 3.13 3.33 15.93
N MET A 171 3.20 2.12 15.40
CA MET A 171 2.12 1.13 15.54
C MET A 171 1.95 0.66 16.98
N LEU A 172 3.04 0.42 17.71
CA LEU A 172 3.00 0.07 19.14
C LEU A 172 2.42 1.23 19.97
N MET A 173 2.83 2.46 19.68
CA MET A 173 2.32 3.65 20.35
C MET A 173 0.82 3.80 20.10
N LEU A 174 0.36 3.64 18.86
CA LEU A 174 -1.07 3.65 18.51
C LEU A 174 -1.83 2.53 19.23
N ALA A 175 -1.29 1.31 19.26
CA ALA A 175 -1.93 0.18 19.95
C ALA A 175 -2.11 0.46 21.46
N VAL A 176 -1.12 1.07 22.11
CA VAL A 176 -1.20 1.46 23.52
C VAL A 176 -2.18 2.61 23.74
N LEU A 177 -2.12 3.66 22.92
CA LEU A 177 -3.00 4.83 23.06
C LEU A 177 -4.47 4.48 22.78
N MET A 178 -4.73 3.60 21.82
CA MET A 178 -6.08 3.19 21.42
C MET A 178 -6.64 2.08 22.30
N GLY A 179 -5.78 1.27 22.92
CA GLY A 179 -6.18 0.26 23.89
C GLY A 179 -6.56 0.81 25.26
N SER A 180 -6.20 2.06 25.57
CA SER A 180 -6.60 2.72 26.81
C SER A 180 -8.05 3.23 26.66
N PRO A 181 -9.01 2.81 27.51
CA PRO A 181 -10.39 3.31 27.42
C PRO A 181 -10.39 4.82 27.70
N SER A 182 -10.46 5.63 26.65
CA SER A 182 -10.67 7.07 26.81
C SER A 182 -12.17 7.33 26.76
N SER A 183 -12.73 7.81 27.87
CA SER A 183 -14.14 8.15 28.03
C SER A 183 -14.54 9.43 27.29
N GLY A 184 -13.89 9.75 26.18
CA GLY A 184 -14.13 10.97 25.40
C GLY A 184 -13.58 12.27 26.02
N ASP A 185 -13.06 12.23 27.25
CA ASP A 185 -12.44 13.39 27.89
C ASP A 185 -10.99 13.56 27.47
N TRP A 186 -10.72 14.67 26.78
CA TRP A 186 -9.36 15.15 26.45
C TRP A 186 -8.45 15.30 27.68
N LEU A 187 -9.05 15.38 28.88
CA LEU A 187 -8.37 15.49 30.17
C LEU A 187 -7.74 14.17 30.65
N ALA A 188 -8.11 13.00 30.10
CA ALA A 188 -7.53 11.72 30.48
C ALA A 188 -6.17 11.42 29.80
N VAL A 189 -5.72 12.29 28.88
CA VAL A 189 -4.48 12.10 28.08
C VAL A 189 -3.33 12.99 28.58
N MET A 190 -3.55 13.83 29.60
CA MET A 190 -2.48 14.59 30.25
C MET A 190 -2.15 13.98 31.62
N PRO A 191 -0.87 13.88 32.01
CA PRO A 191 -0.47 13.42 33.34
C PRO A 191 -0.93 14.38 34.45
#